data_AF-A0A7X8KV56-F1
#
_entry.id   AF-A0A7X8KV56-F1
#
_cell.length_a   1.000
_cell.length_b   1.000
_cell.length_c   1.000
_cell.angle_alpha   90.00
_cell.angle_beta   90.00
_cell.angle_gamma   90.00
#
_symmetry.space_group_name_H-M   'P 1'
#
loop_
_entity.id
_entity.type
_entity.pdbx_description
1 polymer ?
#
loop_
_entity_poly.entity_id
_entity_poly.type
_entity_poly.pdbx_seq_one_letter_code
_entity_poly.pdbx_strand_id
1 'polypeptide(L)'
;MDNRVSPAIFTLANLLFGFLAIIFALDNNLRIATAMVMLSVLMDTLDGRVARRLKADSNFGKELDSLSDIISFGLAPAVLVYIFVFQFYLS
;
A
#
# COMPACT_ATOMS: atom_id res chain seq x y z
N MET A 1 11.39 21.81 13.40
CA MET A 1 10.97 20.96 12.27
C MET A 1 9.80 20.14 12.77
N ASP A 2 8.66 20.27 12.12
CA ASP A 2 7.36 19.80 12.62
C ASP A 2 7.31 18.26 12.60
N ASN A 3 7.26 17.62 13.77
CA ASN A 3 7.29 16.15 13.94
C ASN A 3 6.04 15.42 13.38
N ARG A 4 5.17 16.14 12.67
CA ARG A 4 3.91 15.66 12.10
C ARG A 4 4.04 15.10 10.69
N VAL A 5 5.11 15.44 9.97
CA VAL A 5 5.32 15.05 8.57
C VAL A 5 5.80 13.59 8.45
N SER A 6 6.44 13.05 9.49
CA SER A 6 7.06 11.72 9.45
C SER A 6 6.08 10.56 9.23
N PRO A 7 4.92 10.47 9.90
CA PRO A 7 3.97 9.37 9.69
C PRO A 7 3.33 9.42 8.29
N ALA A 8 2.82 10.60 7.89
CA ALA A 8 2.14 10.79 6.62
C ALA A 8 2.98 10.38 5.39
N ILE A 9 4.30 10.52 5.45
CA ILE A 9 5.20 10.06 4.38
C ILE A 9 5.19 8.53 4.25
N PHE A 10 5.16 7.79 5.36
CA PHE A 10 5.08 6.34 5.33
C PHE A 10 3.70 5.86 4.84
N THR A 11 2.62 6.54 5.26
CA THR A 11 1.28 6.28 4.72
C THR A 11 1.22 6.49 3.21
N LEU A 12 1.78 7.60 2.72
CA LEU A 12 1.87 7.88 1.29
C LEU A 12 2.73 6.87 0.54
N ALA A 13 3.81 6.38 1.16
CA ALA A 13 4.64 5.33 0.58
C ALA A 13 3.89 3.99 0.51
N ASN A 14 3.13 3.62 1.55
CA ASN A 14 2.23 2.46 1.53
C ASN A 14 1.25 2.60 0.35
N LEU A 15 0.54 3.73 0.26
CA LEU A 15 -0.40 3.99 -0.83
C LEU A 15 0.24 3.90 -2.23
N LEU A 16 1.43 4.49 -2.39
CA LEU A 16 2.18 4.48 -3.64
C LEU A 16 2.54 3.05 -4.06
N PHE A 17 3.05 2.24 -3.14
CA PHE A 17 3.42 0.85 -3.44
C PHE A 17 2.18 -0.01 -3.73
N GLY A 18 1.08 0.19 -3.02
CA GLY A 18 -0.20 -0.46 -3.34
C GLY A 18 -0.69 -0.12 -4.74
N PHE A 19 -0.61 1.15 -5.14
CA PHE A 19 -1.00 1.58 -6.49
C PHE A 19 -0.06 1.06 -7.58
N LEU A 20 1.26 1.08 -7.35
CA LEU A 20 2.23 0.51 -8.28
C LEU A 20 2.04 -1.00 -8.44
N ALA A 21 1.68 -1.72 -7.38
CA ALA A 21 1.35 -3.14 -7.46
C ALA A 21 0.20 -3.40 -8.44
N ILE A 22 -0.83 -2.56 -8.42
CA ILE A 22 -1.96 -2.65 -9.36
C ILE A 22 -1.47 -2.42 -10.80
N ILE A 23 -0.68 -1.39 -11.05
CA ILE A 23 -0.15 -1.10 -12.40
C ILE A 23 0.67 -2.29 -12.92
N PHE A 24 1.60 -2.81 -12.13
CA PHE A 24 2.42 -3.95 -12.55
C PHE A 24 1.61 -5.24 -12.71
N ALA A 25 0.54 -5.42 -11.93
CA ALA A 25 -0.38 -6.54 -12.11
C ALA A 25 -1.10 -6.43 -13.47
N LEU A 26 -1.59 -5.24 -13.83
CA LEU A 26 -2.24 -5.00 -15.12
C LEU A 26 -1.29 -5.19 -16.32
N ASP A 27 0.00 -4.90 -16.14
CA ASP A 27 1.05 -5.18 -17.14
C ASP A 27 1.48 -6.66 -17.19
N ASN A 28 0.74 -7.56 -16.53
CA ASN A 28 1.05 -9.00 -16.38
C ASN A 28 2.41 -9.30 -15.71
N ASN A 29 3.02 -8.32 -15.04
CA ASN A 29 4.24 -8.51 -14.29
C ASN A 29 3.94 -8.86 -12.83
N LEU A 30 3.38 -10.04 -12.62
CA LEU A 30 2.92 -10.53 -11.31
C LEU A 30 4.05 -10.61 -10.28
N ARG A 31 5.30 -10.84 -10.72
CA ARG A 31 6.47 -10.89 -9.83
C ARG A 31 6.74 -9.53 -9.19
N ILE A 32 6.78 -8.47 -10.00
CA ILE A 32 7.01 -7.11 -9.49
C ILE A 32 5.78 -6.65 -8.70
N ALA A 33 4.57 -6.94 -9.19
CA ALA A 33 3.33 -6.60 -8.49
C ALA A 33 3.30 -7.16 -7.06
N THR A 34 3.63 -8.45 -6.91
CA THR A 34 3.67 -9.10 -5.59
C THR A 34 4.74 -8.48 -4.68
N ALA A 35 5.91 -8.15 -5.22
CA ALA A 35 6.96 -7.47 -4.46
C ALA A 35 6.52 -6.08 -3.98
N MET A 36 5.79 -5.33 -4.81
CA MET A 36 5.24 -4.02 -4.44
C MET A 36 4.20 -4.14 -3.31
N VAL A 37 3.31 -5.14 -3.35
CA VAL A 37 2.38 -5.41 -2.24
C VAL A 37 3.15 -5.67 -0.94
N MET A 38 4.19 -6.52 -0.96
CA MET A 38 5.01 -6.78 0.23
C MET A 38 5.69 -5.51 0.77
N LEU A 39 6.21 -4.65 -0.11
CA LEU A 39 6.81 -3.37 0.28
C LEU A 39 5.76 -2.43 0.90
N SER A 40 4.55 -2.43 0.36
CA SER A 40 3.40 -1.69 0.89
C SER A 40 3.13 -2.06 2.35
N VAL A 41 3.03 -3.37 2.64
CA VAL A 41 2.81 -3.91 4.00
C VAL A 41 3.94 -3.50 4.96
N LEU A 42 5.18 -3.50 4.46
CA LEU A 42 6.33 -3.07 5.26
C LEU A 42 6.26 -1.58 5.61
N MET A 43 5.86 -0.72 4.68
CA MET A 43 5.71 0.71 4.95
C MET A 43 4.59 1.00 5.95
N ASP A 44 3.47 0.29 5.83
CA ASP A 44 2.33 0.40 6.73
C ASP A 44 2.70 0.06 8.19
N THR A 45 3.40 -1.07 8.37
CA THR A 45 3.86 -1.50 9.69
C THR A 45 4.94 -0.60 10.29
N LEU A 46 5.62 0.21 9.48
CA LEU A 46 6.54 1.25 9.94
C LEU A 46 5.77 2.52 10.33
N ASP A 47 4.80 2.96 9.53
CA ASP A 47 3.97 4.12 9.80
C ASP A 47 3.23 3.99 11.14
N GLY A 48 2.50 2.89 11.31
CA GLY A 48 1.72 2.65 12.52
C GLY A 48 2.56 2.57 13.79
N ARG A 49 3.87 2.27 13.70
CA ARG A 49 4.80 2.31 14.85
C ARG A 49 5.34 3.71 15.11
N VAL A 50 5.57 4.49 14.06
CA VAL A 50 6.08 5.87 14.13
C VAL A 50 4.98 6.83 14.60
N ALA A 51 3.76 6.73 14.04
CA ALA A 51 2.59 7.50 14.45
C ALA A 51 2.29 7.36 15.96
N ARG A 52 2.26 6.11 16.46
CA ARG A 52 2.01 5.81 17.89
C ARG A 52 3.06 6.40 18.82
N ARG A 53 4.32 6.50 18.40
CA ARG A 53 5.42 7.06 19.22
C ARG A 53 5.43 8.58 19.22
N LEU A 54 4.92 9.23 18.16
CA LEU A 54 5.01 10.67 17.98
C LEU A 54 3.80 11.46 18.52
N LYS A 55 2.71 10.78 18.97
CA LYS A 55 1.43 11.42 19.33
C LYS A 55 0.93 12.39 18.25
N ALA A 56 1.33 12.15 17.00
CA ALA A 56 1.07 13.01 15.85
C ALA A 56 -0.15 12.47 15.08
N ASP A 57 -1.28 12.34 15.78
CA ASP A 57 -2.54 11.89 15.21
C ASP A 57 -3.29 13.10 14.66
N SER A 58 -3.12 13.39 13.36
CA SER A 58 -4.00 14.32 12.66
C SER A 58 -5.20 13.56 12.07
N ASN A 59 -6.39 14.17 12.04
CA ASN A 59 -7.58 13.56 11.44
C ASN A 59 -7.36 13.21 9.96
N PHE A 60 -6.65 14.07 9.22
CA PHE A 60 -6.29 13.83 7.83
C PHE A 60 -5.37 12.61 7.67
N GLY A 61 -4.36 12.47 8.53
CA GLY A 61 -3.46 11.31 8.52
C GLY A 61 -4.20 9.99 8.74
N LYS A 62 -5.22 9.98 9.62
CA LYS A 62 -6.05 8.81 9.87
C LYS A 62 -6.94 8.43 8.68
N GLU A 63 -7.51 9.41 8.00
CA GLU A 63 -8.27 9.16 6.77
C GLU A 63 -7.36 8.64 5.64
N LEU A 64 -6.16 9.23 5.52
CA LEU A 64 -5.16 8.79 4.54
C LEU A 64 -4.68 7.35 4.80
N ASP A 65 -4.47 6.99 6.07
CA ASP A 65 -4.12 5.65 6.53
C ASP A 65 -5.20 4.64 6.14
N SER A 66 -6.46 4.96 6.45
CA SER A 66 -7.59 4.12 6.05
C SER A 66 -7.73 3.96 4.54
N LEU A 67 -7.50 5.01 3.75
CA LEU A 67 -7.51 4.93 2.28
C LEU A 67 -6.36 4.08 1.75
N SER A 68 -5.17 4.26 2.33
CA SER A 68 -3.98 3.47 2.00
C SER A 68 -4.21 2.00 2.27
N ASP A 69 -4.78 1.65 3.43
CA ASP A 69 -5.10 0.27 3.80
C ASP A 69 -6.06 -0.40 2.81
N ILE A 70 -7.12 0.30 2.41
CA ILE A 70 -8.09 -0.23 1.45
C ILE A 70 -7.42 -0.54 0.11
N ILE A 71 -6.53 0.33 -0.36
CA ILE A 71 -5.84 0.14 -1.64
C ILE A 71 -4.79 -0.97 -1.53
N SER A 72 -3.95 -0.94 -0.50
CA SER A 72 -2.79 -1.82 -0.38
C SER A 72 -3.14 -3.23 0.08
N PHE A 73 -4.12 -3.39 0.96
CA PHE A 73 -4.54 -4.70 1.49
C PHE A 73 -5.84 -5.23 0.90
N GLY A 74 -6.70 -4.36 0.36
CA GLY A 74 -7.95 -4.76 -0.28
C GLY A 74 -7.81 -4.87 -1.79
N LEU A 75 -7.63 -3.72 -2.44
CA LEU A 75 -7.72 -3.60 -3.90
C LEU A 75 -6.54 -4.26 -4.62
N ALA A 76 -5.30 -3.97 -4.22
CA ALA A 76 -4.12 -4.48 -4.90
C ALA A 76 -4.04 -6.01 -4.89
N PRO A 77 -4.27 -6.72 -3.77
CA PRO A 77 -4.33 -8.18 -3.76
C PRO A 77 -5.49 -8.74 -4.59
N ALA A 78 -6.67 -8.10 -4.56
CA ALA A 78 -7.82 -8.54 -5.34
C ALA A 78 -7.55 -8.46 -6.85
N VAL A 79 -6.96 -7.36 -7.31
CA VAL A 79 -6.56 -7.21 -8.72
C VAL A 79 -5.48 -8.24 -9.09
N LEU A 80 -4.49 -8.44 -8.23
CA LEU A 80 -3.40 -9.39 -8.49
C LEU A 80 -3.93 -10.82 -8.65
N VAL A 81 -4.84 -11.25 -7.78
CA VAL A 81 -5.51 -12.56 -7.90
C VAL A 81 -6.36 -12.63 -9.16
N TYR A 82 -7.13 -11.59 -9.47
CA TYR A 82 -7.96 -11.54 -10.68
C TYR A 82 -7.12 -11.73 -11.94
N ILE A 83 -6.02 -10.98 -12.07
CA ILE A 83 -5.12 -11.10 -13.23
C ILE A 83 -4.44 -12.47 -13.27
N PHE A 84 -3.95 -12.97 -12.13
CA PHE A 84 -3.32 -14.29 -12.06
C PHE A 84 -4.27 -15.40 -12.54
N VAL A 85 -5.51 -15.39 -12.06
CA VAL A 85 -6.54 -16.34 -12.49
C VAL A 85 -6.85 -16.16 -13.98
N PHE A 86 -7.12 -14.94 -14.42
CA PHE A 86 -7.44 -14.65 -15.81
C PHE A 86 -6.33 -15.10 -16.77
N GLN A 87 -5.07 -14.82 -16.44
CA GLN A 87 -3.91 -15.26 -17.21
C GLN A 87 -3.79 -16.79 -17.23
N PHE A 88 -4.00 -17.46 -16.10
CA PHE A 88 -3.93 -18.92 -16.01
C PHE A 88 -5.00 -19.62 -16.86
N TYR A 89 -6.21 -19.06 -16.95
CA TYR A 89 -7.30 -19.65 -17.75
C TYR A 89 -7.17 -19.42 -19.26
N LEU A 90 -6.42 -18.39 -19.70
CA LEU A 90 -6.20 -18.09 -21.13
C LEU A 90 -4.86 -18.64 -21.68
N SER A 91 -4.05 -19.31 -20.85
CA SER A 91 -2.77 -19.94 -21.21
C SER A 91 -2.94 -21.43 -21.48
#